data_AF-A0A1G3BHD1-F1
#
_entry.id   AF-A0A1G3BHD1-F1
#
_cell.length_a   1.000
_cell.length_b   1.000
_cell.length_c   1.000
_cell.angle_alpha   90.00
_cell.angle_beta   90.00
_cell.angle_gamma   90.00
#
_symmetry.space_group_name_H-M   'P 1'
#
loop_
_entity.id
_entity.type
_entity.pdbx_description
1 polymer ?
#
loop_
_entity_poly.entity_id
_entity_poly.type
_entity_poly.pdbx_seq_one_letter_code
_entity_poly.pdbx_strand_id
1 'polypeptide(L)'
;MAIDYLEILARVKKEPSLKTVADIVAYKLLQGTGKDEDHVMAEATVAEYITEHFDSLEDLRQKTSGDLSSLQSLAEGVYGDYQRKRRLTFQTVKEKISKGEDIALKTITDIVAYKLYQGPEDKGPDINFITAETFVVQYIADHFVSMRDFQRRLEELGQGIYALRSFAEEVYRYYCEHKPH
;
A
#
# COMPACT_ATOMS: atom_id res chain seq x y z
N MET A 1 -25.51 14.86 11.95
CA MET A 1 -24.46 14.99 12.99
C MET A 1 -23.34 14.09 12.53
N ALA A 2 -22.12 14.60 12.42
CA ALA A 2 -20.99 13.73 12.12
C ALA A 2 -20.86 12.68 13.23
N ILE A 3 -20.68 11.42 12.82
CA ILE A 3 -20.46 10.32 13.74
C ILE A 3 -19.12 10.55 14.48
N ASP A 4 -19.07 10.34 15.80
CA ASP A 4 -17.84 10.51 16.57
C ASP A 4 -16.96 9.25 16.50
N TYR A 5 -15.67 9.44 16.21
CA TYR A 5 -14.71 8.36 16.06
C TYR A 5 -14.56 7.51 17.33
N LEU A 6 -14.48 8.13 18.51
CA LEU A 6 -14.30 7.40 19.77
C LEU A 6 -15.57 6.62 20.14
N GLU A 7 -16.74 7.17 19.83
CA GLU A 7 -18.00 6.45 19.96
C GLU A 7 -18.00 5.19 19.08
N ILE A 8 -17.65 5.32 17.79
CA ILE A 8 -17.60 4.17 16.88
C ILE A 8 -16.55 3.16 17.30
N LEU A 9 -15.35 3.60 17.67
CA LEU A 9 -14.31 2.68 18.12
C LEU A 9 -14.76 1.88 19.35
N ALA A 10 -15.48 2.50 20.28
CA ALA A 10 -16.07 1.81 21.42
C ALA A 10 -17.16 0.80 21.00
N ARG A 11 -17.93 1.11 19.95
CA ARG A 11 -18.93 0.20 19.37
C ARG A 11 -18.31 -0.97 18.64
N VAL A 12 -17.27 -0.77 17.83
CA VAL A 12 -16.55 -1.85 17.14
C VAL A 12 -16.07 -2.92 18.12
N LYS A 13 -15.62 -2.51 19.31
CA LYS A 13 -15.18 -3.41 20.39
C LYS A 13 -16.30 -4.19 21.08
N LYS A 14 -17.55 -3.73 21.01
CA LYS A 14 -18.68 -4.24 21.82
C LYS A 14 -19.80 -4.86 21.00
N GLU A 15 -20.07 -4.32 19.81
CA GLU A 15 -21.17 -4.74 18.94
C GLU A 15 -20.74 -5.96 18.11
N PRO A 16 -21.44 -7.12 18.21
CA PRO A 16 -21.01 -8.36 17.56
C PRO A 16 -20.85 -8.26 16.04
N SER A 17 -21.73 -7.50 15.37
CA SER A 17 -21.68 -7.30 13.92
C SER A 17 -20.43 -6.53 13.50
N LEU A 18 -20.13 -5.41 14.17
CA LEU A 18 -18.93 -4.60 13.91
C LEU A 18 -17.65 -5.32 14.30
N LYS A 19 -17.67 -6.09 15.38
CA LYS A 19 -16.56 -6.96 15.75
C LYS A 19 -16.27 -7.99 14.66
N THR A 20 -17.31 -8.62 14.12
CA THR A 20 -17.17 -9.57 13.00
C THR A 20 -16.57 -8.89 11.77
N VAL A 21 -16.97 -7.65 11.45
CA VAL A 21 -16.35 -6.87 10.37
C VAL A 21 -14.86 -6.63 10.65
N ALA A 22 -14.50 -6.22 11.88
CA ALA A 22 -13.11 -6.04 12.29
C ALA A 22 -12.31 -7.35 12.22
N ASP A 23 -12.89 -8.48 12.61
CA ASP A 23 -12.25 -9.79 12.52
C ASP A 23 -11.98 -10.19 11.05
N ILE A 24 -12.91 -9.92 10.14
CA ILE A 24 -12.73 -10.15 8.69
C ILE A 24 -11.64 -9.23 8.14
N VAL A 25 -11.62 -7.95 8.54
CA VAL A 25 -10.60 -6.98 8.12
C VAL A 25 -9.22 -7.40 8.66
N ALA A 26 -9.11 -7.77 9.93
CA ALA A 26 -7.89 -8.29 10.54
C ALA A 26 -7.38 -9.51 9.76
N TYR A 27 -8.25 -10.49 9.45
CA TYR A 27 -7.88 -11.64 8.65
C TYR A 27 -7.30 -11.24 7.27
N LYS A 28 -7.94 -10.29 6.58
CA LYS A 28 -7.48 -9.77 5.27
C LYS A 28 -6.19 -8.95 5.36
N LEU A 29 -5.94 -8.26 6.47
CA LEU A 29 -4.69 -7.55 6.73
C LEU A 29 -3.52 -8.52 6.96
N LEU A 30 -3.80 -9.72 7.48
CA LEU A 30 -2.78 -10.62 8.03
C LEU A 30 -2.27 -11.71 7.11
N GLN A 31 -3.03 -12.13 6.10
CA GLN A 31 -2.81 -13.45 5.47
C GLN A 31 -2.58 -14.59 6.49
N GLY A 32 -3.17 -14.50 7.71
CA GLY A 32 -3.20 -15.60 8.69
C GLY A 32 -2.21 -15.59 9.87
N THR A 33 -1.51 -14.49 10.21
CA THR A 33 -0.51 -14.51 11.31
C THR A 33 -1.03 -14.26 12.74
N GLY A 34 -2.24 -13.73 12.91
CA GLY A 34 -3.02 -13.78 14.17
C GLY A 34 -2.43 -13.07 15.41
N LYS A 35 -1.85 -11.87 15.31
CA LYS A 35 -1.34 -11.13 16.49
C LYS A 35 -2.35 -10.08 17.00
N ASP A 36 -2.31 -9.80 18.30
CA ASP A 36 -3.21 -8.86 19.01
C ASP A 36 -3.09 -7.40 18.54
N GLU A 37 -1.88 -6.95 18.17
CA GLU A 37 -1.64 -5.59 17.65
C GLU A 37 -2.41 -5.32 16.34
N ASP A 38 -2.65 -6.37 15.56
CA ASP A 38 -3.32 -6.28 14.27
C ASP A 38 -4.84 -6.20 14.39
N HIS A 39 -5.41 -6.78 15.46
CA HIS A 39 -6.81 -6.56 15.81
C HIS A 39 -7.06 -5.11 16.19
N VAL A 40 -6.17 -4.48 16.96
CA VAL A 40 -6.28 -3.06 17.32
C VAL A 40 -6.22 -2.18 16.06
N MET A 41 -5.34 -2.50 15.11
CA MET A 41 -5.27 -1.80 13.82
C MET A 41 -6.55 -2.00 12.98
N ALA A 42 -7.11 -3.21 12.94
CA ALA A 42 -8.35 -3.49 12.22
C ALA A 42 -9.55 -2.74 12.83
N GLU A 43 -9.66 -2.72 14.16
CA GLU A 43 -10.71 -1.97 14.86
C GLU A 43 -10.64 -0.46 14.57
N ALA A 44 -9.43 0.12 14.61
CA ALA A 44 -9.22 1.51 14.26
C ALA A 44 -9.58 1.79 12.79
N THR A 45 -9.17 0.90 11.88
CA THR A 45 -9.47 1.01 10.44
C THR A 45 -10.97 0.97 10.16
N VAL A 46 -11.70 0.06 10.81
CA VAL A 46 -13.17 -0.01 10.73
C VAL A 46 -13.81 1.27 11.27
N ALA A 47 -13.31 1.78 12.40
CA ALA A 47 -13.85 2.99 13.00
C ALA A 47 -13.64 4.24 12.13
N GLU A 48 -12.45 4.41 11.54
CA GLU A 48 -12.16 5.47 10.58
C GLU A 48 -13.07 5.38 9.36
N TYR A 49 -13.20 4.20 8.76
CA TYR A 49 -14.07 3.99 7.60
C TYR A 49 -15.52 4.35 7.90
N ILE A 50 -16.06 3.88 9.04
CA ILE A 50 -17.44 4.17 9.40
C ILE A 50 -17.65 5.68 9.61
N THR A 51 -16.70 6.34 10.28
CA THR A 51 -16.78 7.78 10.57
C THR A 51 -16.78 8.62 9.29
N GLU A 52 -16.06 8.18 8.27
CA GLU A 52 -15.93 8.91 7.00
C GLU A 52 -17.03 8.63 5.98
N HIS A 53 -17.59 7.40 5.99
CA HIS A 53 -18.47 6.92 4.92
C HIS A 53 -19.95 6.78 5.33
N PHE A 54 -20.28 7.00 6.61
CA PHE A 54 -21.65 6.94 7.09
C PHE A 54 -22.09 8.27 7.72
N ASP A 55 -23.24 8.75 7.29
CA ASP A 55 -23.83 10.00 7.77
C ASP A 55 -24.58 9.81 9.11
N SER A 56 -24.99 8.58 9.42
CA SER A 56 -25.71 8.24 10.65
C SER A 56 -25.51 6.80 11.13
N LEU A 57 -25.75 6.58 12.42
CA LEU A 57 -25.77 5.23 13.02
C LEU A 57 -26.90 4.36 12.48
N GLU A 58 -27.98 4.96 11.97
CA GLU A 58 -29.08 4.20 11.38
C GLU A 58 -28.68 3.59 10.03
N ASP A 59 -27.93 4.34 9.21
CA ASP A 59 -27.37 3.84 7.95
C ASP A 59 -26.39 2.69 8.21
N LEU A 60 -25.54 2.84 9.24
CA LEU A 60 -24.64 1.77 9.68
C LEU A 60 -25.41 0.53 10.14
N ARG A 61 -26.49 0.71 10.92
CA ARG A 61 -27.35 -0.39 11.37
C ARG A 61 -27.98 -1.13 10.21
N GLN A 62 -28.52 -0.43 9.21
CA GLN A 62 -29.07 -1.08 8.02
C GLN A 62 -28.01 -1.90 7.28
N LYS A 63 -26.77 -1.41 7.23
CA LYS A 63 -25.66 -2.13 6.58
C LYS A 63 -25.15 -3.33 7.39
N THR A 64 -25.39 -3.35 8.70
CA THR A 64 -24.91 -4.38 9.63
C THR A 64 -26.00 -5.31 10.16
N SER A 65 -27.28 -5.02 9.89
CA SER A 65 -28.45 -5.84 10.26
C SER A 65 -28.69 -7.01 9.31
N GLY A 66 -27.94 -7.07 8.20
CA GLY A 66 -28.02 -8.16 7.23
C GLY A 66 -27.31 -9.44 7.70
N ASP A 67 -27.32 -10.43 6.83
CA ASP A 67 -26.60 -11.69 7.01
C ASP A 67 -25.07 -11.52 6.92
N LEU A 68 -24.34 -12.62 7.04
CA LEU A 68 -22.87 -12.63 6.93
C LEU A 68 -22.38 -12.01 5.61
N SER A 69 -23.15 -12.09 4.52
CA SER A 69 -22.78 -11.49 3.23
C SER A 69 -22.76 -9.96 3.31
N SER A 70 -23.69 -9.38 4.06
CA SER A 70 -23.73 -7.92 4.29
C SER A 70 -22.51 -7.44 5.09
N LEU A 71 -22.11 -8.20 6.12
CA LEU A 71 -20.91 -7.91 6.91
C LEU A 71 -19.63 -8.09 6.09
N GLN A 72 -19.56 -9.13 5.24
CA GLN A 72 -18.45 -9.32 4.31
C GLN A 72 -18.32 -8.15 3.33
N SER A 73 -19.44 -7.70 2.76
CA SER A 73 -19.47 -6.55 1.84
C SER A 73 -18.96 -5.27 2.52
N LEU A 74 -19.37 -5.03 3.77
CA LEU A 74 -18.86 -3.90 4.56
C LEU A 74 -17.36 -4.03 4.84
N ALA A 75 -16.90 -5.23 5.24
CA ALA A 75 -15.48 -5.50 5.46
C ALA A 75 -14.63 -5.33 4.19
N GLU A 76 -15.17 -5.66 3.02
CA GLU A 76 -14.53 -5.39 1.73
C GLU A 76 -14.44 -3.89 1.42
N GLY A 77 -15.48 -3.13 1.74
CA GLY A 77 -15.47 -1.67 1.68
C GLY A 77 -14.38 -1.07 2.56
N VAL A 78 -14.33 -1.46 3.84
CA VAL A 78 -13.31 -1.02 4.81
C VAL A 78 -11.91 -1.37 4.31
N TYR A 79 -11.68 -2.61 3.92
CA TYR A 79 -10.37 -3.07 3.47
C TYR A 79 -9.92 -2.38 2.17
N GLY A 80 -10.84 -2.21 1.22
CA GLY A 80 -10.57 -1.48 -0.01
C GLY A 80 -10.24 -0.01 0.25
N ASP A 81 -10.94 0.64 1.18
CA ASP A 81 -10.65 2.00 1.59
C ASP A 81 -9.30 2.15 2.27
N TYR A 82 -8.99 1.25 3.21
CA TYR A 82 -7.67 1.14 3.83
C TYR A 82 -6.55 0.99 2.80
N GLN A 83 -6.74 0.12 1.79
CA GLN A 83 -5.78 -0.06 0.71
C GLN A 83 -5.63 1.20 -0.15
N ARG A 84 -6.72 1.92 -0.44
CA ARG A 84 -6.68 3.19 -1.20
C ARG A 84 -5.99 4.31 -0.42
N LYS A 85 -6.20 4.38 0.90
CA LYS A 85 -5.53 5.36 1.78
C LYS A 85 -4.05 5.03 1.98
N ARG A 86 -3.67 3.76 1.93
CA ARG A 86 -2.28 3.30 1.84
C ARG A 86 -1.68 3.46 0.44
N ARG A 87 -2.04 4.54 -0.25
CA ARG A 87 -1.40 4.92 -1.50
C ARG A 87 0.11 4.98 -1.29
N LEU A 88 0.86 4.40 -2.23
CA LEU A 88 2.30 4.53 -2.21
C LEU A 88 2.64 6.01 -2.26
N THR A 89 3.35 6.47 -1.23
CA THR A 89 3.93 7.80 -1.20
C THR A 89 5.42 7.67 -1.47
N PHE A 90 6.02 8.75 -1.95
CA PHE A 90 7.47 8.84 -2.10
C PHE A 90 8.18 8.36 -0.82
N GLN A 91 7.75 8.83 0.36
CA GLN A 91 8.38 8.47 1.63
C GLN A 91 8.24 6.98 1.96
N THR A 92 7.06 6.38 1.74
CA THR A 92 6.86 4.95 2.04
C THR A 92 7.65 4.04 1.12
N VAL A 93 7.79 4.38 -0.15
CA VAL A 93 8.63 3.60 -1.09
C VAL A 93 10.11 3.79 -0.78
N LYS A 94 10.54 5.02 -0.46
CA LYS A 94 11.92 5.32 -0.08
C LYS A 94 12.36 4.51 1.13
N GLU A 95 11.55 4.48 2.18
CA GLU A 95 11.85 3.69 3.37
C GLU A 95 12.02 2.20 3.07
N LYS A 96 11.21 1.64 2.17
CA LYS A 96 11.32 0.24 1.76
C LYS A 96 12.64 -0.07 1.07
N ILE A 97 13.14 0.85 0.25
CA ILE A 97 14.44 0.72 -0.41
C ILE A 97 15.58 0.91 0.60
N SER A 98 15.59 2.02 1.33
CA SER A 98 16.70 2.36 2.23
C SER A 98 16.84 1.39 3.41
N LYS A 99 15.74 0.81 3.90
CA LYS A 99 15.76 -0.24 4.95
C LYS A 99 15.99 -1.66 4.38
N GLY A 100 16.00 -1.82 3.06
CA GLY A 100 16.12 -3.13 2.40
C GLY A 100 14.95 -4.07 2.68
N GLU A 101 13.76 -3.53 3.00
CA GLU A 101 12.55 -4.32 3.29
C GLU A 101 11.99 -4.99 2.03
N ASP A 102 12.27 -4.42 0.85
CA ASP A 102 11.84 -4.96 -0.44
C ASP A 102 13.06 -5.23 -1.35
N ILE A 103 13.39 -6.52 -1.48
CA ILE A 103 14.54 -6.99 -2.27
C ILE A 103 14.36 -6.66 -3.76
N ALA A 104 13.13 -6.68 -4.28
CA ALA A 104 12.87 -6.37 -5.68
C ALA A 104 13.14 -4.88 -5.95
N LEU A 105 12.60 -3.98 -5.13
CA LEU A 105 12.86 -2.54 -5.24
C LEU A 105 14.35 -2.21 -5.10
N LYS A 106 15.03 -2.83 -4.14
CA LYS A 106 16.48 -2.66 -3.98
C LYS A 106 17.24 -3.11 -5.23
N THR A 107 16.91 -4.28 -5.76
CA THR A 107 17.58 -4.81 -6.96
C THR A 107 17.33 -3.93 -8.18
N ILE A 108 16.11 -3.44 -8.36
CA ILE A 108 15.78 -2.48 -9.44
C ILE A 108 16.63 -1.21 -9.28
N THR A 109 16.73 -0.68 -8.06
CA THR A 109 17.55 0.50 -7.76
C THR A 109 19.03 0.27 -8.09
N ASP A 110 19.58 -0.89 -7.72
CA ASP A 110 20.95 -1.27 -8.04
C ASP A 110 21.17 -1.35 -9.57
N ILE A 111 20.20 -1.89 -10.32
CA ILE A 111 20.27 -1.98 -11.80
C ILE A 111 20.21 -0.59 -12.43
N VAL A 112 19.33 0.31 -11.95
CA VAL A 112 19.23 1.68 -12.46
C VAL A 112 20.51 2.47 -12.14
N ALA A 113 21.06 2.33 -10.93
CA ALA A 113 22.32 2.96 -10.56
C ALA A 113 23.48 2.49 -11.45
N TYR A 114 23.51 1.19 -11.77
CA TYR A 114 24.50 0.63 -12.69
C TYR A 114 24.35 1.19 -14.11
N LYS A 115 23.12 1.42 -14.59
CA LYS A 115 22.88 2.07 -15.89
C LYS A 115 23.36 3.51 -15.91
N LEU A 116 23.11 4.28 -14.85
CA LEU A 116 23.64 5.65 -14.72
C LEU A 116 25.17 5.66 -14.79
N TYR A 117 25.82 4.72 -14.10
CA TYR A 117 27.27 4.54 -14.16
C TYR A 117 27.79 4.23 -15.57
N GLN A 118 27.02 3.49 -16.38
CA GLN A 118 27.39 3.21 -17.77
C GLN A 118 27.11 4.38 -18.73
N GLY A 119 26.35 5.38 -18.29
CA GLY A 119 25.85 6.47 -19.10
C GLY A 119 26.72 7.75 -19.02
N PRO A 120 26.40 8.76 -19.84
CA PRO A 120 27.07 10.06 -19.79
C PRO A 120 26.73 10.86 -18.51
N GLU A 121 25.82 10.37 -17.69
CA GLU A 121 25.38 11.00 -16.44
C GLU A 121 26.14 10.49 -15.21
N ASP A 122 27.15 9.65 -15.40
CA ASP A 122 27.95 9.11 -14.31
C ASP A 122 28.56 10.25 -13.46
N LYS A 123 28.15 10.29 -12.19
CA LYS A 123 28.64 11.23 -11.17
C LYS A 123 29.31 10.49 -10.01
N GLY A 124 29.71 9.24 -10.23
CA GLY A 124 30.25 8.36 -9.23
C GLY A 124 29.18 7.56 -8.49
N PRO A 125 29.60 6.46 -7.82
CA PRO A 125 28.69 5.43 -7.31
C PRO A 125 27.65 5.96 -6.32
N ASP A 126 28.03 6.81 -5.38
CA ASP A 126 27.13 7.34 -4.35
C ASP A 126 26.04 8.23 -4.95
N ILE A 127 26.42 9.14 -5.86
CA ILE A 127 25.48 10.06 -6.52
C ILE A 127 24.57 9.29 -7.48
N ASN A 128 25.10 8.29 -8.19
CA ASN A 128 24.30 7.44 -9.08
C ASN A 128 23.27 6.64 -8.28
N PHE A 129 23.65 6.11 -7.10
CA PHE A 129 22.71 5.40 -6.24
C PHE A 129 21.61 6.32 -5.70
N ILE A 130 21.95 7.51 -5.17
CA ILE A 130 20.96 8.48 -4.69
C ILE A 130 19.99 8.91 -5.80
N THR A 131 20.53 9.12 -7.01
CA THR A 131 19.73 9.46 -8.20
C THR A 131 18.80 8.31 -8.56
N ALA A 132 19.32 7.09 -8.65
CA ALA A 132 18.52 5.90 -8.92
C ALA A 132 17.43 5.68 -7.87
N GLU A 133 17.75 5.76 -6.59
CA GLU A 133 16.78 5.62 -5.49
C GLU A 133 15.66 6.65 -5.67
N THR A 134 16.00 7.92 -5.87
CA THR A 134 15.02 8.99 -6.03
C THR A 134 14.07 8.74 -7.20
N PHE A 135 14.59 8.31 -8.36
CA PHE A 135 13.76 8.07 -9.55
C PHE A 135 12.95 6.78 -9.48
N VAL A 136 13.49 5.71 -8.88
CA VAL A 136 12.72 4.49 -8.61
C VAL A 136 11.57 4.82 -7.67
N VAL A 137 11.84 5.54 -6.56
CA VAL A 137 10.82 5.96 -5.61
C VAL A 137 9.73 6.78 -6.30
N GLN A 138 10.12 7.78 -7.09
CA GLN A 138 9.19 8.65 -7.81
C GLN A 138 8.34 7.85 -8.80
N TYR A 139 8.97 7.03 -9.64
CA TYR A 139 8.26 6.20 -10.62
C TYR A 139 7.22 5.29 -9.94
N ILE A 140 7.61 4.63 -8.86
CA ILE A 140 6.72 3.72 -8.14
C ILE A 140 5.54 4.46 -7.51
N ALA A 141 5.80 5.59 -6.85
CA ALA A 141 4.75 6.39 -6.22
C ALA A 141 3.77 7.00 -7.23
N ASP A 142 4.24 7.36 -8.43
CA ASP A 142 3.42 7.95 -9.48
C ASP A 142 2.56 6.93 -10.24
N HIS A 143 3.07 5.70 -10.42
CA HIS A 143 2.47 4.71 -11.32
C HIS A 143 1.70 3.60 -10.60
N PHE A 144 1.90 3.41 -9.30
CA PHE A 144 1.25 2.33 -8.55
C PHE A 144 0.49 2.86 -7.35
N VAL A 145 -0.76 2.43 -7.23
CA VAL A 145 -1.60 2.75 -6.07
C VAL A 145 -1.09 2.01 -4.83
N SER A 146 -0.64 0.76 -4.96
CA SER A 146 -0.17 -0.05 -3.85
C SER A 146 1.05 -0.91 -4.20
N MET A 147 1.79 -1.40 -3.18
CA MET A 147 2.87 -2.38 -3.41
C MET A 147 2.36 -3.65 -4.10
N ARG A 148 1.09 -4.02 -3.89
CA ARG A 148 0.48 -5.18 -4.54
C ARG A 148 0.32 -4.96 -6.04
N ASP A 149 -0.04 -3.75 -6.46
CA ASP A 149 -0.12 -3.41 -7.89
C ASP A 149 1.26 -3.45 -8.54
N PHE A 150 2.29 -2.97 -7.84
CA PHE A 150 3.68 -3.08 -8.26
C PHE A 150 4.11 -4.56 -8.39
N GLN A 151 3.83 -5.40 -7.38
CA GLN A 151 4.17 -6.83 -7.42
C GLN A 151 3.47 -7.56 -8.56
N ARG A 152 2.18 -7.29 -8.79
CA ARG A 152 1.43 -7.83 -9.93
C ARG A 152 2.08 -7.42 -11.26
N ARG A 153 2.53 -6.17 -11.38
CA ARG A 153 3.24 -5.70 -12.58
C ARG A 153 4.56 -6.45 -12.79
N LEU A 154 5.31 -6.74 -11.73
CA LEU A 154 6.52 -7.56 -11.84
C LEU A 154 6.19 -8.99 -12.30
N GLU A 155 5.12 -9.60 -11.76
CA GLU A 155 4.67 -10.93 -12.18
C GLU A 155 4.25 -10.98 -13.66
N GLU A 156 3.57 -9.93 -14.15
CA GLU A 156 3.20 -9.78 -15.56
C GLU A 156 4.42 -9.70 -16.50
N LEU A 157 5.54 -9.15 -16.02
CA LEU A 157 6.80 -9.09 -16.76
C LEU A 157 7.58 -10.42 -16.75
N GLY A 158 7.12 -11.41 -15.97
CA GLY A 158 7.72 -12.73 -15.86
C GLY A 158 8.33 -13.01 -14.49
N GLN A 159 9.30 -13.94 -14.42
CA GLN A 159 9.90 -14.36 -13.16
C GLN A 159 11.39 -14.03 -13.05
N GLY A 160 11.81 -13.77 -11.82
CA GLY A 160 13.21 -13.60 -11.45
C GLY A 160 13.87 -12.36 -12.06
N ILE A 161 15.17 -12.47 -12.34
CA ILE A 161 16.01 -11.34 -12.72
C ILE A 161 15.61 -10.67 -14.05
N TYR A 162 14.93 -11.41 -14.96
CA TYR A 162 14.48 -10.86 -16.23
C TYR A 162 13.36 -9.82 -16.04
N ALA A 163 12.40 -10.10 -15.16
CA ALA A 163 11.34 -9.15 -14.82
C ALA A 163 11.92 -7.88 -14.17
N LEU A 164 12.84 -8.05 -13.20
CA LEU A 164 13.51 -6.93 -12.52
C LEU A 164 14.31 -6.06 -13.48
N ARG A 165 15.05 -6.66 -14.43
CA ARG A 165 15.78 -5.91 -15.47
C ARG A 165 14.82 -5.16 -16.40
N SER A 166 13.76 -5.82 -16.86
CA SER A 166 12.78 -5.19 -17.75
C SER A 166 12.09 -4.01 -17.07
N PHE A 167 11.73 -4.16 -15.79
CA PHE A 167 11.17 -3.06 -15.01
C PHE A 167 12.18 -1.93 -14.78
N ALA A 168 13.45 -2.26 -14.49
CA ALA A 168 14.50 -1.25 -14.37
C ALA A 168 14.75 -0.47 -15.67
N GLU A 169 14.56 -1.09 -16.84
CA GLU A 169 14.57 -0.38 -18.13
C GLU A 169 13.41 0.62 -18.25
N GLU A 170 12.21 0.26 -17.78
CA GLU A 170 11.07 1.18 -17.74
C GLU A 170 11.38 2.40 -16.86
N VAL A 171 11.91 2.19 -15.66
CA VAL A 171 12.31 3.26 -14.74
C VAL A 171 13.43 4.13 -15.33
N TYR A 172 14.46 3.51 -15.94
CA TYR A 172 15.55 4.26 -16.54
C TYR A 172 15.08 5.11 -17.73
N ARG A 173 14.12 4.61 -18.51
CA ARG A 173 13.49 5.40 -19.58
C ARG A 173 12.72 6.59 -19.02
N TYR A 174 11.93 6.38 -17.96
CA TYR A 174 11.24 7.45 -17.25
C TYR A 174 12.22 8.53 -16.76
N TYR A 175 13.35 8.12 -16.19
CA TYR A 175 14.43 9.02 -15.80
C TYR A 175 14.95 9.84 -17.00
N CYS A 176 15.26 9.21 -18.12
CA CYS A 176 15.77 9.90 -19.32
C CYS A 176 14.77 10.93 -19.87
N GLU A 177 13.47 10.65 -19.75
CA GLU A 177 12.39 11.54 -20.19
C GLU A 177 12.13 12.71 -19.24
N HIS A 178 12.40 12.55 -17.94
CA HIS A 178 12.02 13.51 -16.88
C HIS A 178 13.21 14.16 -16.17
N LYS A 179 14.45 13.80 -16.51
CA LYS A 179 15.63 14.45 -15.93
C LYS A 179 15.65 15.94 -16.30
N PRO A 180 15.94 16.85 -15.34
CA PRO A 180 16.12 18.27 -15.65
C PRO A 180 17.32 18.44 -16.60
N HIS A 181 17.11 19.19 -17.69
CA HIS A 181 18.13 19.55 -18.69
C HIS A 181 19.15 20.56 -18.16
#